data_AF-A0A2M6ZK04-F1
#
_entry.id   AF-A0A2M6ZK04-F1
#
_cell.length_a   1.000
_cell.length_b   1.000
_cell.length_c   1.000
_cell.angle_alpha   90.00
_cell.angle_beta   90.00
_cell.angle_gamma   90.00
#
_symmetry.space_group_name_H-M   'P 1'
#
loop_
_entity.id
_entity.type
_entity.pdbx_description
1 polymer ?
#
loop_
_entity_poly.entity_id
_entity_poly.type
_entity_poly.pdbx_seq_one_letter_code
_entity_poly.pdbx_strand_id
1 'polypeptide(L)'
;MNRREFVKQVGLGLAAGWAVGRLSWPFNAWAAGPELRLALLADAHLKDGNDRRPEALALARAVAEIRGLSPPPDLVLFAGDLAHRGRPDALDLGRGILAGLPAPCWAVRGEGDHGPGGKSAWVRRFGEPWFSRAFQGFHLLGLDTSLTPAAGGPVFELGAV
;
A
#
# COMPACT_ATOMS: atom_id res chain seq x y z
N MET A 1 9.42 47.71 38.72
CA MET A 1 10.09 46.91 37.67
C MET A 1 10.58 47.85 36.58
N ASN A 2 11.87 47.86 36.25
CA ASN A 2 12.43 48.81 35.28
C ASN A 2 12.27 48.28 33.83
N ARG A 3 12.02 49.15 32.84
CA ARG A 3 11.76 48.75 31.43
C ARG A 3 12.87 47.85 30.86
N ARG A 4 14.13 48.13 31.22
CA ARG A 4 15.29 47.33 30.81
C ARG A 4 15.27 45.92 31.40
N GLU A 5 14.82 45.77 32.64
CA GLU A 5 14.73 44.47 33.31
C GLU A 5 13.58 43.63 32.76
N PHE A 6 12.44 44.25 32.45
CA PHE A 6 11.33 43.57 31.78
C PHE A 6 11.72 43.04 30.40
N VAL A 7 12.39 43.83 29.57
CA VAL A 7 12.83 43.40 28.23
C VAL A 7 13.85 42.26 28.31
N LYS A 8 14.78 42.29 29.27
CA LYS A 8 15.71 41.19 29.50
C LYS A 8 15.00 39.90 29.91
N GLN A 9 14.04 39.98 30.83
CA GLN A 9 13.30 38.82 31.31
C GLN A 9 12.43 38.20 30.21
N VAL A 10 11.75 39.02 29.39
CA VAL A 10 10.99 38.53 28.23
C VAL A 10 11.92 37.90 27.19
N GLY A 11 13.06 38.51 26.90
CA GLY A 11 14.06 37.95 25.96
C GLY A 11 14.63 36.61 26.42
N LEU A 12 14.96 36.48 27.71
CA LEU A 12 15.41 35.22 28.32
C LEU A 12 14.31 34.15 28.28
N GLY A 13 13.06 34.52 28.58
CA GLY A 13 11.93 33.60 28.51
C GLY A 13 11.67 33.07 27.10
N LEU A 14 11.76 33.94 26.09
CA LEU A 14 11.61 33.54 24.68
C LEU A 14 12.78 32.66 24.20
N ALA A 15 14.02 32.99 24.58
CA ALA A 15 15.18 32.17 24.22
C ALA A 15 15.17 30.80 24.90
N ALA A 16 14.77 30.73 26.17
CA ALA A 16 14.60 29.47 26.89
C ALA A 16 13.46 28.64 26.31
N GLY A 17 12.32 29.27 25.99
CA GLY A 17 11.19 28.61 25.33
C GLY A 17 11.55 28.07 23.94
N TRP A 18 12.35 28.80 23.16
CA TRP A 18 12.85 28.35 21.86
C TRP A 18 13.86 27.21 21.96
N ALA A 19 14.77 27.26 22.93
CA ALA A 19 15.76 26.20 23.17
C ALA A 19 15.10 24.91 23.68
N VAL A 20 14.14 25.01 24.61
CA VAL A 20 13.36 23.87 25.11
C VAL A 20 12.43 23.34 24.02
N GLY A 21 11.79 24.21 23.23
CA GLY A 21 10.93 23.82 22.11
C GLY A 21 11.67 23.05 21.00
N ARG A 22 12.99 23.24 20.85
CA ARG A 22 13.83 22.42 19.96
C ARG A 22 14.19 21.04 20.54
N LEU A 23 14.12 20.87 21.86
CA LEU A 23 14.33 19.59 22.53
C LEU A 23 13.04 18.75 22.62
N SER A 24 11.87 19.39 22.55
CA SER A 24 10.56 18.75 22.67
C SER A 24 9.76 18.69 21.36
N TRP A 25 10.34 19.09 20.22
CA TRP A 25 9.69 18.97 18.91
C TRP A 25 10.64 18.39 17.83
N PRO A 26 10.34 17.19 17.29
CA PRO A 26 9.26 16.31 17.70
C PRO A 26 9.64 15.61 19.00
N PHE A 27 8.67 15.42 19.89
CA PHE A 27 8.74 14.31 20.82
C PHE A 27 9.14 13.07 20.01
N ASN A 28 10.29 12.47 20.33
CA ASN A 28 10.41 11.04 20.12
C ASN A 28 9.32 10.45 21.02
N ALA A 29 8.14 10.19 20.43
CA ALA A 29 7.13 9.41 21.09
C ALA A 29 7.83 8.12 21.48
N TRP A 30 8.04 7.91 22.78
CA TRP A 30 8.60 6.68 23.30
C TRP A 30 7.50 5.62 23.27
N ALA A 31 7.21 5.21 22.05
CA ALA A 31 6.54 4.00 21.64
C ALA A 31 7.15 3.65 20.29
N ALA A 32 8.46 3.39 20.26
CA ALA A 32 9.08 2.72 19.12
C ALA A 32 8.63 1.25 19.17
N GLY A 33 7.35 1.01 18.88
CA GLY A 33 6.93 -0.27 18.31
C GLY A 33 7.74 -0.54 17.04
N PRO A 34 7.76 -1.78 16.53
CA PRO A 34 8.52 -2.10 15.33
C PRO A 34 8.17 -1.09 14.21
N GLU A 35 9.18 -0.45 13.63
CA GLU A 35 9.02 0.46 12.50
C GLU A 35 8.60 -0.37 11.29
N LEU A 36 7.29 -0.52 11.08
CA LEU A 36 6.74 -1.28 9.97
C LEU A 36 6.92 -0.51 8.66
N ARG A 37 7.69 -1.08 7.73
CA ARG A 37 7.90 -0.49 6.39
C ARG A 37 7.07 -1.22 5.35
N LEU A 38 6.14 -0.49 4.75
CA LEU A 38 5.27 -0.99 3.70
C LEU A 38 5.68 -0.42 2.35
N ALA A 39 5.66 -1.26 1.32
CA ALA A 39 5.61 -0.80 -0.08
C ALA A 39 4.22 -1.07 -0.65
N LEU A 40 3.69 -0.15 -1.45
CA LEU A 40 2.38 -0.27 -2.08
C LEU A 40 2.53 -0.22 -3.60
N LEU A 41 1.95 -1.21 -4.27
CA LEU A 41 1.76 -1.27 -5.71
C LEU A 41 0.25 -1.35 -6.01
N ALA A 42 -0.17 -0.89 -7.18
CA ALA A 42 -1.55 -0.97 -7.66
C ALA A 42 -1.59 -0.77 -9.18
N ASP A 43 -2.75 -1.03 -9.80
CA ASP A 43 -3.10 -0.56 -11.14
C ASP A 43 -2.06 -0.89 -12.22
N ALA A 44 -1.53 -2.12 -12.20
CA ALA A 44 -0.59 -2.56 -13.22
C ALA A 44 -1.26 -2.73 -14.59
N HIS A 45 -2.56 -3.04 -14.63
CA HIS A 45 -3.37 -3.15 -15.85
C HIS A 45 -2.73 -3.99 -16.96
N LEU A 46 -2.19 -5.17 -16.59
CA LEU A 46 -1.58 -6.10 -17.55
C LEU A 46 -2.63 -6.60 -18.56
N LYS A 47 -2.37 -6.39 -19.85
CA LYS A 47 -3.33 -6.75 -20.92
C LYS A 47 -3.29 -8.22 -21.32
N ASP A 48 -2.15 -8.87 -21.22
CA ASP A 48 -1.92 -10.28 -21.56
C ASP A 48 -0.59 -10.77 -20.97
N GLY A 49 -0.17 -11.99 -21.32
CA GLY A 49 1.08 -12.59 -20.87
C GLY A 49 2.35 -12.11 -21.60
N ASN A 50 2.32 -11.00 -22.36
CA ASN A 50 3.50 -10.48 -23.05
C ASN A 50 4.32 -9.53 -22.15
N ASP A 51 5.49 -10.00 -21.72
CA ASP A 51 6.42 -9.29 -20.82
C ASP A 51 7.08 -8.04 -21.44
N ARG A 52 6.98 -7.86 -22.76
CA ARG A 52 7.51 -6.69 -23.47
C ARG A 52 6.54 -5.52 -23.52
N ARG A 53 5.32 -5.67 -23.00
CA ARG A 53 4.36 -4.56 -22.96
C ARG A 53 4.83 -3.44 -22.03
N PRO A 54 4.53 -2.17 -22.34
CA PRO A 54 4.92 -1.04 -21.49
C PRO A 54 4.50 -1.20 -20.03
N GLU A 55 3.28 -1.69 -19.80
CA GLU A 55 2.74 -1.95 -18.45
C GLU A 55 3.50 -3.07 -17.70
N ALA A 56 3.91 -4.12 -18.39
CA ALA A 56 4.69 -5.20 -17.81
C ALA A 56 6.10 -4.73 -17.44
N LEU A 57 6.73 -3.95 -18.33
CA LEU A 57 8.03 -3.33 -18.09
C LEU A 57 7.98 -2.32 -16.93
N ALA A 58 6.89 -1.55 -16.82
CA ALA A 58 6.68 -0.61 -15.73
C ALA A 58 6.54 -1.33 -14.38
N LEU A 59 5.72 -2.39 -14.31
CA LEU A 59 5.58 -3.20 -13.11
C LEU A 59 6.92 -3.86 -12.71
N ALA A 60 7.65 -4.44 -13.68
CA ALA A 60 8.95 -5.04 -13.44
C ALA A 60 9.98 -4.02 -12.91
N ARG A 61 9.96 -2.80 -13.45
CA ARG A 61 10.78 -1.69 -12.96
C ARG A 61 10.41 -1.31 -11.52
N ALA A 62 9.12 -1.18 -11.21
CA ALA A 62 8.67 -0.86 -9.85
C ALA A 62 9.11 -1.93 -8.84
N VAL A 63 9.02 -3.22 -9.21
CA VAL A 63 9.55 -4.33 -8.40
C VAL A 63 11.06 -4.22 -8.20
N ALA A 64 11.81 -3.86 -9.25
CA ALA A 64 13.25 -3.65 -9.15
C ALA A 64 13.62 -2.47 -8.24
N GLU A 65 12.87 -1.36 -8.31
CA GLU A 65 13.05 -0.21 -7.44
C GLU A 65 12.78 -0.57 -5.97
N ILE A 66 11.69 -1.31 -5.68
CA ILE A 66 11.39 -1.82 -4.32
C ILE A 66 12.50 -2.74 -3.82
N ARG A 67 13.04 -3.61 -4.67
CA ARG A 67 14.16 -4.50 -4.33
C ARG A 67 15.44 -3.73 -3.98
N GLY A 68 15.62 -2.53 -4.55
CA GLY A 68 16.77 -1.66 -4.29
C GLY A 68 16.66 -0.82 -3.01
N LEU A 69 15.51 -0.83 -2.32
CA LEU A 69 15.33 -0.07 -1.09
C LEU A 69 16.23 -0.61 0.03
N SER A 70 16.88 0.30 0.74
CA SER A 70 17.69 0.01 1.92
C SER A 70 17.28 0.97 3.05
N PRO A 71 16.68 0.45 4.14
CA PRO A 71 16.31 -0.95 4.37
C PRO A 71 15.14 -1.42 3.47
N PRO A 72 14.99 -2.74 3.23
CA PRO A 72 13.88 -3.28 2.46
C PRO A 72 12.54 -3.11 3.20
N PRO A 73 11.39 -3.16 2.50
CA PRO A 73 10.09 -3.22 3.16
C PRO A 73 9.92 -4.53 3.92
N ASP A 74 9.12 -4.52 4.99
CA ASP A 74 8.71 -5.72 5.72
C ASP A 74 7.56 -6.46 5.03
N LEU A 75 6.71 -5.71 4.32
CA LEU A 75 5.54 -6.21 3.60
C LEU A 75 5.27 -5.35 2.36
N VAL A 76 4.85 -6.00 1.28
CA VAL A 76 4.36 -5.33 0.07
C VAL A 76 2.86 -5.55 -0.04
N LEU A 77 2.12 -4.49 -0.32
CA LEU A 77 0.70 -4.53 -0.60
C LEU A 77 0.48 -4.32 -2.10
N PHE A 78 -0.43 -5.10 -2.69
CA PHE A 78 -0.90 -4.89 -4.06
C PHE A 78 -2.40 -4.59 -4.05
N ALA A 79 -2.76 -3.33 -4.31
CA ALA A 79 -4.12 -2.81 -4.15
C ALA A 79 -4.98 -2.94 -5.43
N GLY A 80 -5.01 -4.13 -6.01
CA GLY A 80 -5.89 -4.46 -7.13
C GLY A 80 -5.45 -3.97 -8.50
N ASP A 81 -6.21 -4.38 -9.51
CA ASP A 81 -6.03 -4.10 -10.94
C ASP A 81 -4.67 -4.57 -11.47
N LEU A 82 -4.31 -5.81 -11.14
CA LEU A 82 -3.11 -6.44 -11.69
C LEU A 82 -3.28 -6.69 -13.19
N ALA A 83 -4.43 -7.22 -13.59
CA ALA A 83 -4.79 -7.44 -14.98
C ALA A 83 -5.89 -6.46 -15.43
N HIS A 84 -5.80 -5.98 -16.66
CA HIS A 84 -6.77 -5.04 -17.23
C HIS A 84 -8.17 -5.66 -17.44
N ARG A 85 -8.22 -6.97 -17.68
CA ARG A 85 -9.47 -7.73 -17.95
C ARG A 85 -9.45 -9.12 -17.35
N GLY A 86 -8.69 -9.32 -16.27
CA GLY A 86 -8.67 -10.57 -15.50
C GLY A 86 -8.24 -11.79 -16.32
N ARG A 87 -7.49 -11.57 -17.40
CA ARG A 87 -7.04 -12.64 -18.27
C ARG A 87 -6.08 -13.56 -17.51
N PRO A 88 -6.24 -14.89 -17.61
CA PRO A 88 -5.38 -15.84 -16.90
C PRO A 88 -3.88 -15.65 -17.16
N ASP A 89 -3.50 -15.40 -18.41
CA ASP A 89 -2.10 -15.21 -18.82
C ASP A 89 -1.51 -13.88 -18.32
N ALA A 90 -2.30 -12.81 -18.27
CA ALA A 90 -1.90 -11.54 -17.66
C ALA A 90 -1.66 -11.69 -16.14
N LEU A 91 -2.55 -12.40 -15.45
CA LEU A 91 -2.39 -12.67 -14.02
C LEU A 91 -1.20 -13.60 -13.72
N ASP A 92 -0.91 -14.56 -14.60
CA ASP A 92 0.29 -15.41 -14.49
C ASP A 92 1.57 -14.61 -14.65
N LEU A 93 1.62 -13.72 -15.64
CA LEU A 93 2.74 -12.80 -15.83
C LEU A 93 2.92 -11.88 -14.62
N GLY A 94 1.84 -11.25 -14.16
CA GLY A 94 1.86 -10.37 -13.00
C GLY A 94 2.35 -11.10 -11.74
N ARG A 95 1.88 -12.32 -11.48
CA ARG A 95 2.38 -13.16 -10.38
C ARG A 95 3.87 -13.45 -10.52
N GLY A 96 4.34 -13.73 -11.74
CA GLY A 96 5.76 -13.95 -12.03
C GLY A 96 6.63 -12.72 -11.73
N ILE A 97 6.15 -11.53 -12.11
CA ILE A 97 6.84 -10.27 -11.84
C ILE A 97 6.86 -9.96 -10.32
N LEU A 98 5.71 -10.08 -9.65
CA LEU A 98 5.57 -9.82 -8.21
C LEU A 98 6.34 -10.82 -7.33
N ALA A 99 6.61 -12.03 -7.82
CA ALA A 99 7.50 -12.98 -7.15
C ALA A 99 8.93 -12.44 -6.98
N GLY A 100 9.29 -11.38 -7.70
CA GLY A 100 10.55 -10.66 -7.54
C GLY A 100 10.58 -9.66 -6.37
N LEU A 101 9.52 -9.50 -5.58
CA LEU A 101 9.54 -8.59 -4.44
C LEU A 101 10.43 -9.13 -3.31
N PRO A 102 11.13 -8.26 -2.55
CA PRO A 102 12.05 -8.68 -1.48
C PRO A 102 11.33 -9.12 -0.19
N ALA A 103 10.00 -8.96 -0.11
CA ALA A 103 9.18 -9.23 1.07
C ALA A 103 7.85 -9.87 0.65
N PRO A 104 7.08 -10.48 1.59
CA PRO A 104 5.78 -11.03 1.29
C PRO A 104 4.87 -10.00 0.61
N CYS A 105 4.12 -10.44 -0.40
CA CYS A 105 3.15 -9.59 -1.09
C CYS A 105 1.73 -10.03 -0.72
N TRP A 106 0.95 -9.13 -0.13
CA TRP A 106 -0.48 -9.34 0.09
C TRP A 106 -1.26 -8.52 -0.92
N ALA A 107 -2.08 -9.21 -1.71
CA ALA A 107 -2.82 -8.62 -2.80
C ALA A 107 -4.33 -8.69 -2.51
N VAL A 108 -5.04 -7.64 -2.91
CA VAL A 108 -6.49 -7.66 -3.07
C VAL A 108 -6.83 -7.64 -4.55
N ARG A 109 -8.01 -8.16 -4.87
CA ARG A 109 -8.53 -8.15 -6.24
C ARG A 109 -9.11 -6.77 -6.55
N GLY A 110 -8.81 -6.22 -7.74
CA GLY A 110 -9.46 -5.02 -8.27
C GLY A 110 -10.61 -5.32 -9.24
N GLU A 111 -11.21 -4.28 -9.80
CA GLU A 111 -12.28 -4.42 -10.81
C GLU A 111 -11.77 -5.16 -12.04
N GLY A 112 -10.61 -4.75 -12.58
CA GLY A 112 -10.03 -5.32 -13.77
C GLY A 112 -9.73 -6.82 -13.63
N ASP A 113 -9.47 -7.29 -12.41
CA ASP A 113 -9.11 -8.67 -12.09
C ASP A 113 -10.31 -9.65 -12.07
N HIS A 114 -11.55 -9.15 -12.14
CA HIS A 114 -12.77 -9.98 -12.14
C HIS A 114 -12.90 -10.85 -13.39
N GLY A 115 -12.29 -10.42 -14.48
CA GLY A 115 -12.38 -11.09 -15.76
C GLY A 115 -13.78 -11.04 -16.38
N PRO A 116 -13.94 -11.54 -17.61
CA PRO A 116 -15.22 -11.48 -18.31
C PRO A 116 -16.32 -12.26 -17.56
N GLY A 117 -17.43 -11.58 -17.27
CA GLY A 117 -18.61 -12.19 -16.65
C GLY A 117 -18.39 -12.70 -15.21
N GLY A 118 -17.48 -12.09 -14.45
CA GLY A 118 -17.22 -12.43 -13.04
C GLY A 118 -16.49 -13.76 -12.81
N LYS A 119 -16.08 -14.46 -13.89
CA LYS A 119 -15.33 -15.72 -13.81
C LYS A 119 -13.84 -15.47 -13.58
N SER A 120 -13.53 -14.85 -12.44
CA SER A 120 -12.18 -14.43 -12.12
C SER A 120 -11.21 -15.62 -12.05
N ALA A 121 -10.07 -15.45 -12.71
CA ALA A 121 -8.96 -16.40 -12.63
C ALA A 121 -8.02 -16.11 -11.44
N TRP A 122 -8.37 -15.10 -10.62
CA TRP A 122 -7.63 -14.62 -9.46
C TRP A 122 -7.49 -15.67 -8.36
N VAL A 123 -8.61 -16.26 -7.91
CA VAL A 123 -8.62 -17.12 -6.70
C VAL A 123 -7.69 -18.31 -6.83
N ARG A 124 -7.60 -18.89 -8.03
CA ARG A 124 -6.67 -20.00 -8.31
C ARG A 124 -5.19 -19.60 -8.28
N ARG A 125 -4.87 -18.31 -8.35
CA ARG A 125 -3.50 -17.77 -8.43
C ARG A 125 -3.04 -17.09 -7.14
N PHE A 126 -3.92 -16.33 -6.51
CA PHE A 126 -3.63 -15.46 -5.37
C PHE A 126 -4.40 -15.85 -4.10
N GLY A 127 -5.36 -16.76 -4.17
CA GLY A 127 -6.22 -17.14 -3.05
C GLY A 127 -7.41 -16.19 -2.89
N GLU A 128 -7.88 -16.03 -1.65
CA GLU A 128 -9.01 -15.13 -1.34
C GLU A 128 -8.78 -13.72 -1.92
N PRO A 129 -9.81 -13.06 -2.48
CA PRO A 129 -9.67 -11.73 -3.08
C PRO A 129 -9.56 -10.60 -2.06
N TRP A 130 -9.68 -10.92 -0.77
CA TRP A 130 -9.61 -10.05 0.38
C TRP A 130 -8.74 -10.69 1.47
N PHE A 131 -8.36 -9.92 2.49
CA PHE A 131 -7.68 -10.48 3.66
C PHE A 131 -7.98 -9.69 4.95
N SER A 132 -7.85 -10.37 6.09
CA SER A 132 -7.88 -9.76 7.42
C SER A 132 -6.80 -10.44 8.26
N ARG A 133 -5.67 -9.76 8.50
CA ARG A 133 -4.47 -10.40 9.05
C ARG A 133 -3.70 -9.46 9.96
N ALA A 134 -3.17 -10.00 11.06
CA ALA A 134 -2.20 -9.30 11.89
C ALA A 134 -0.77 -9.46 11.32
N PHE A 135 0.01 -8.39 11.34
CA PHE A 135 1.41 -8.35 10.91
C PHE A 135 2.20 -7.39 11.80
N GLN A 136 3.23 -7.90 12.49
CA GLN A 136 4.11 -7.11 13.37
C GLN A 136 3.37 -6.13 14.31
N GLY A 137 2.24 -6.54 14.88
CA GLY A 137 1.43 -5.70 15.80
C GLY A 137 0.40 -4.80 15.13
N PHE A 138 0.33 -4.76 13.80
CA PHE A 138 -0.71 -4.07 13.03
C PHE A 138 -1.76 -5.07 12.54
N HIS A 139 -3.04 -4.68 12.51
CA HIS A 139 -4.08 -5.46 11.84
C HIS A 139 -4.39 -4.81 10.50
N LEU A 140 -4.13 -5.54 9.40
CA LEU A 140 -4.35 -5.08 8.04
C LEU A 140 -5.59 -5.75 7.46
N LEU A 141 -6.44 -4.93 6.85
CA LEU A 141 -7.67 -5.33 6.18
C LEU A 141 -7.54 -4.95 4.70
N GLY A 142 -7.64 -5.94 3.82
CA GLY A 142 -7.75 -5.75 2.38
C GLY A 142 -9.13 -6.18 1.94
N LEU A 143 -9.85 -5.32 1.22
CA LEU A 143 -11.23 -5.56 0.79
C LEU A 143 -11.29 -5.59 -0.74
N ASP A 144 -12.11 -6.48 -1.28
CA ASP A 144 -12.56 -6.41 -2.66
C ASP A 144 -13.76 -5.47 -2.73
N THR A 145 -13.55 -4.28 -3.28
CA THR A 145 -14.58 -3.23 -3.37
C THR A 145 -15.17 -3.10 -4.76
N SER A 146 -14.91 -4.06 -5.64
CA SER A 146 -15.43 -4.02 -7.00
C SER A 146 -16.95 -4.13 -6.99
N LEU A 147 -17.59 -3.28 -7.79
CA LEU A 147 -19.01 -3.38 -8.04
C LEU A 147 -19.22 -4.26 -9.27
N THR A 148 -19.96 -5.36 -9.11
CA THR A 148 -20.50 -6.11 -10.25
C THR A 148 -21.99 -5.80 -10.36
N PRO A 149 -22.40 -4.83 -11.21
CA PRO A 149 -23.80 -4.44 -11.27
C PRO A 149 -24.65 -5.60 -11.81
N ALA A 150 -25.62 -6.07 -11.00
CA ALA A 150 -26.70 -6.92 -11.49
C ALA A 150 -27.86 -6.04 -11.97
N ALA A 151 -28.56 -6.46 -13.03
CA ALA A 151 -29.77 -5.76 -13.47
C ALA A 151 -30.81 -5.80 -12.34
N GLY A 152 -31.12 -4.64 -11.74
CA GLY A 152 -32.00 -4.52 -10.58
C GLY A 152 -31.36 -4.90 -9.23
N GLY A 153 -30.05 -5.12 -9.18
CA GLY A 153 -29.31 -5.37 -7.94
C GLY A 153 -29.02 -4.09 -7.14
N PRO A 154 -28.60 -4.24 -5.87
CA PRO A 154 -28.18 -3.11 -5.05
C PRO A 154 -26.98 -2.38 -5.66
N VAL A 155 -26.94 -1.05 -5.48
CA VAL A 155 -25.90 -0.16 -6.02
C VAL A 155 -24.53 -0.41 -5.39
N PHE A 156 -24.49 -1.08 -4.22
CA PHE A 156 -23.28 -1.41 -3.47
C PHE A 156 -23.57 -2.52 -2.45
N GLU A 157 -22.76 -3.58 -2.46
CA GLU A 157 -22.75 -4.63 -1.43
C GLU A 157 -21.32 -4.88 -0.95
N LEU A 158 -21.15 -5.07 0.36
CA LEU A 158 -19.88 -5.46 0.99
C LEU A 158 -19.99 -6.92 1.41
N GLY A 159 -19.24 -7.82 0.76
CA GLY A 159 -19.21 -9.24 1.11
C GLY A 159 -19.22 -10.16 -0.11
N ALA A 160 -19.22 -11.48 0.12
CA ALA A 160 -19.29 -12.47 -0.95
C ALA A 160 -20.67 -12.45 -1.62
N VAL A 161 -20.68 -12.32 -2.95
CA VAL A 161 -21.83 -12.55 -3.83
C VAL A 161 -21.97 -14.04 -4.12
#